data_AF-B7ITE0-F1
#
_entry.id   AF-B7ITE0-F1
#
_cell.length_a   1.000
_cell.length_b   1.000
_cell.length_c   1.000
_cell.angle_alpha   90.00
_cell.angle_beta   90.00
_cell.angle_gamma   90.00
#
_symmetry.space_group_name_H-M   'P 1'
#
loop_
_entity.id
_entity.type
_entity.pdbx_description
1 polymer ?
#
loop_
_entity_poly.entity_id
_entity_poly.type
_entity_poly.pdbx_seq_one_letter_code
_entity_poly.pdbx_strand_id
1 'polypeptide(L)'
;MLEHTRAVTLGEVRNLSVEQLDLIMQSSGNSIGALLKHIAAIEKVHQLISFQDRDFTKEELEIWEDALYLGEAGRAIRGHEIQYYVQLLQSVREESLKYLSEQGDEWLMSERKWPNGVVYNQHYLWFHVLEDEISH
;
A
#
# COMPACT_ATOMS: atom_id res chain seq x y z
N MET A 1 1.86 4.39 14.92
CA MET A 1 0.92 5.00 13.96
C MET A 1 0.51 4.01 12.87
N LEU A 2 1.44 3.37 12.15
CA LEU A 2 1.12 2.36 11.12
C LEU A 2 0.12 1.29 11.60
N GLU A 3 0.36 0.70 12.78
CA GLU A 3 -0.54 -0.31 13.35
C GLU A 3 -1.93 0.24 13.71
N HIS A 4 -1.99 1.49 14.19
CA HIS A 4 -3.26 2.11 14.52
C HIS A 4 -4.09 2.40 13.26
N THR A 5 -3.46 2.99 12.23
CA THR A 5 -4.09 3.23 10.94
C THR A 5 -4.65 1.93 10.36
N ARG A 6 -3.83 0.87 10.32
CA ARG A 6 -4.29 -0.44 9.83
C ARG A 6 -5.46 -1.01 10.63
N ALA A 7 -5.44 -0.87 11.95
CA ALA A 7 -6.54 -1.32 12.79
C ALA A 7 -7.85 -0.59 12.48
N VAL A 8 -7.79 0.72 12.18
CA VAL A 8 -8.95 1.50 11.75
C VAL A 8 -9.44 1.02 10.39
N THR A 9 -8.56 0.92 9.39
CA THR A 9 -8.89 0.40 8.04
C THR A 9 -9.62 -0.93 8.13
N LEU A 10 -9.05 -1.90 8.86
CA LEU A 10 -9.65 -3.23 9.04
C LEU A 10 -10.97 -3.20 9.81
N GLY A 11 -11.11 -2.30 10.78
CA GLY A 11 -12.35 -2.11 11.54
C GLY A 11 -13.53 -1.68 10.67
N GLU A 12 -13.28 -0.81 9.68
CA GLU A 12 -14.29 -0.29 8.77
C GLU A 12 -14.72 -1.33 7.71
N VAL A 13 -13.81 -2.18 7.24
CA VAL A 13 -14.08 -3.09 6.10
C VAL A 13 -14.42 -4.54 6.49
N ARG A 14 -14.23 -4.95 7.74
CA ARG A 14 -14.30 -6.36 8.20
C ARG A 14 -15.57 -7.15 7.86
N ASN A 15 -16.70 -6.48 7.61
CA ASN A 15 -18.01 -7.12 7.41
C ASN A 15 -18.58 -6.92 6.00
N LEU A 16 -17.78 -6.42 5.06
CA LEU A 16 -18.24 -6.15 3.71
C LEU A 16 -18.35 -7.44 2.89
N SER A 17 -19.45 -7.59 2.14
CA SER A 17 -19.60 -8.68 1.16
C SER A 17 -18.79 -8.39 -0.12
N VAL A 18 -18.60 -9.40 -0.96
CA VAL A 18 -17.94 -9.25 -2.26
C VAL A 18 -18.62 -8.17 -3.12
N GLU A 19 -19.95 -8.15 -3.13
CA GLU A 19 -20.71 -7.15 -3.89
C GLU A 19 -20.49 -5.73 -3.38
N GLN A 20 -20.32 -5.55 -2.06
CA GLN A 20 -20.00 -4.25 -1.48
C GLN A 20 -18.55 -3.84 -1.76
N LEU A 21 -17.62 -4.80 -1.72
CA LEU A 21 -16.21 -4.57 -2.03
C LEU A 21 -16.00 -4.18 -3.50
N ASP A 22 -16.80 -4.74 -4.40
CA ASP A 22 -16.72 -4.52 -5.84
C ASP A 22 -17.56 -3.32 -6.32
N LEU A 23 -18.40 -2.74 -5.45
CA LEU A 23 -19.28 -1.64 -5.81
C LEU A 23 -18.48 -0.39 -6.18
N ILE A 24 -18.79 0.17 -7.35
CA ILE A 24 -18.26 1.44 -7.82
C ILE A 24 -19.39 2.48 -7.81
N MET A 25 -19.33 3.45 -6.90
CA MET A 25 -20.39 4.44 -6.71
C MET A 25 -20.46 5.51 -7.81
N GLN A 26 -19.32 5.89 -8.38
CA GLN A 26 -19.21 6.90 -9.43
C GLN A 26 -18.52 6.29 -10.64
N SER A 27 -18.91 6.70 -11.85
CA SER A 27 -18.36 6.13 -13.09
C SER A 27 -16.84 6.23 -13.21
N SER A 28 -16.18 7.12 -12.47
CA SER A 28 -14.71 7.26 -12.40
C SER A 28 -14.08 6.84 -11.06
N GLY A 29 -14.86 6.29 -10.13
CA GLY A 29 -14.39 5.89 -8.80
C GLY A 29 -13.69 4.53 -8.78
N ASN A 30 -12.98 4.27 -7.68
CA ASN A 30 -12.40 2.96 -7.36
C ASN A 30 -13.35 2.19 -6.43
N SER A 31 -13.36 0.86 -6.55
CA SER A 31 -14.07 0.00 -5.60
C SER A 31 -13.30 -0.11 -4.28
N ILE A 32 -13.96 -0.51 -3.19
CA ILE A 32 -13.29 -0.70 -1.89
C ILE A 32 -12.19 -1.76 -2.01
N GLY A 33 -12.45 -2.85 -2.73
CA GLY A 33 -11.44 -3.88 -3.00
C GLY A 33 -10.19 -3.34 -3.72
N ALA A 34 -10.38 -2.48 -4.71
CA ALA A 34 -9.26 -1.83 -5.41
C ALA A 34 -8.45 -0.92 -4.47
N LEU A 35 -9.11 -0.15 -3.61
CA LEU A 35 -8.45 0.70 -2.62
C LEU A 35 -7.66 -0.11 -1.58
N LEU A 36 -8.21 -1.23 -1.10
CA LEU A 36 -7.50 -2.10 -0.16
C LEU A 36 -6.24 -2.72 -0.80
N LYS A 37 -6.32 -3.12 -2.08
CA LYS A 37 -5.13 -3.61 -2.81
C LYS A 37 -4.13 -2.47 -3.06
N HIS A 38 -4.60 -1.25 -3.32
CA HIS A 38 -3.75 -0.07 -3.50
C HIS A 38 -2.93 0.25 -2.25
N ILE A 39 -3.57 0.27 -1.07
CA ILE A 39 -2.90 0.46 0.22
C ILE A 39 -1.73 -0.54 0.38
N ALA A 40 -1.97 -1.81 0.05
CA ALA A 40 -0.94 -2.84 0.10
C ALA A 40 0.17 -2.60 -0.95
N ALA A 41 -0.19 -2.14 -2.16
CA ALA A 41 0.75 -1.85 -3.24
C ALA A 41 1.68 -0.66 -2.91
N ILE A 42 1.13 0.41 -2.32
CA ILE A 42 1.87 1.59 -1.88
C ILE A 42 2.84 1.21 -0.75
N GLU A 43 2.40 0.43 0.24
CA GLU A 43 3.31 -0.06 1.26
C GLU A 43 4.41 -0.95 0.63
N LYS A 44 4.06 -1.82 -0.31
CA LYS A 44 5.02 -2.73 -0.96
C LYS A 44 6.09 -2.00 -1.78
N VAL A 45 5.72 -1.04 -2.63
CA VAL A 45 6.70 -0.28 -3.41
C VAL A 45 7.65 0.50 -2.49
N HIS A 46 7.15 1.04 -1.38
CA HIS A 46 7.97 1.74 -0.40
C HIS A 46 8.91 0.82 0.37
N GLN A 47 8.55 -0.45 0.60
CA GLN A 47 9.51 -1.44 1.10
C GLN A 47 10.68 -1.63 0.14
N LEU A 48 10.41 -1.76 -1.17
CA LEU A 48 11.45 -1.96 -2.18
C LEU A 48 12.38 -0.74 -2.25
N ILE A 49 11.81 0.46 -2.28
CA ILE A 49 12.58 1.70 -2.35
C ILE A 49 13.38 1.89 -1.07
N SER A 50 12.74 1.78 0.10
CA SER A 50 13.36 2.08 1.39
C SER A 50 14.41 1.04 1.77
N PHE A 51 14.05 -0.25 1.73
CA PHE A 51 14.90 -1.34 2.23
C PHE A 51 15.87 -1.90 1.18
N GLN A 52 15.50 -1.86 -0.10
CA GLN A 52 16.27 -2.54 -1.17
C GLN A 52 16.86 -1.56 -2.21
N ASP A 53 16.56 -0.26 -2.10
CA ASP A 53 17.02 0.79 -3.03
C ASP A 53 16.73 0.46 -4.50
N ARG A 54 15.54 -0.10 -4.77
CA ARG A 54 15.07 -0.46 -6.10
C ARG A 54 13.58 -0.26 -6.25
N ASP A 55 13.12 -0.31 -7.50
CA ASP A 55 11.71 -0.39 -7.85
C ASP A 55 11.30 -1.86 -8.09
N PHE A 56 10.01 -2.09 -8.40
CA PHE A 56 9.50 -3.36 -8.86
C PHE A 56 10.27 -3.88 -10.08
N THR A 57 10.52 -5.19 -10.14
CA THR A 57 10.83 -5.83 -11.42
C THR A 57 9.59 -5.88 -12.30
N LYS A 58 9.74 -6.24 -13.58
CA LYS A 58 8.58 -6.37 -14.48
C LYS A 58 7.59 -7.41 -13.98
N GLU A 59 8.10 -8.54 -13.50
CA GLU A 59 7.31 -9.66 -13.02
C GLU A 59 6.59 -9.31 -11.70
N GLU A 60 7.23 -8.56 -10.81
CA GLU A 60 6.56 -8.05 -9.61
C GLU A 60 5.51 -6.99 -9.97
N LEU A 61 5.83 -6.09 -10.91
CA LEU A 61 4.91 -5.03 -11.34
C LEU A 61 3.63 -5.62 -11.95
N GLU A 62 3.69 -6.70 -12.72
CA GLU A 62 2.50 -7.38 -13.26
C GLU A 62 1.48 -7.79 -12.17
N ILE A 63 1.92 -8.02 -10.93
CA ILE A 63 1.06 -8.38 -9.79
C ILE A 63 0.39 -7.15 -9.18
N TRP A 64 1.09 -6.02 -9.19
CA TRP A 64 0.75 -4.81 -8.43
C TRP A 64 0.27 -3.64 -9.29
N GLU A 65 0.48 -3.67 -10.60
CA GLU A 65 0.23 -2.55 -11.53
C GLU A 65 -1.21 -2.03 -11.45
N ASP A 66 -2.17 -2.96 -11.42
CA ASP A 66 -3.61 -2.64 -11.32
C ASP A 66 -3.95 -1.82 -10.08
N ALA A 67 -3.34 -2.18 -8.95
CA ALA A 67 -3.52 -1.54 -7.67
C ALA A 67 -2.67 -0.29 -7.53
N LEU A 68 -1.46 -0.27 -8.09
CA LEU A 68 -0.54 0.86 -7.99
C LEU A 68 -1.09 2.08 -8.73
N TYR A 69 -1.64 1.88 -9.93
CA TYR A 69 -2.12 2.97 -10.77
C TYR A 69 -3.63 3.20 -10.69
N LEU A 70 -4.40 2.26 -10.13
CA LEU A 70 -5.86 2.35 -10.02
C LEU A 70 -6.53 2.65 -11.38
N GLY A 71 -7.69 3.32 -11.38
CA GLY A 71 -8.36 3.74 -12.60
C GLY A 71 -8.92 2.56 -13.40
N GLU A 72 -8.73 2.55 -14.73
CA GLU A 72 -9.25 1.48 -15.58
C GLU A 72 -8.66 0.10 -15.22
N ALA A 73 -7.36 0.05 -14.92
CA ALA A 73 -6.70 -1.17 -14.48
C ALA A 73 -7.24 -1.63 -13.12
N GLY A 74 -7.41 -0.70 -12.17
CA GLY A 74 -7.96 -1.00 -10.85
C GLY A 74 -9.38 -1.57 -10.88
N ARG A 75 -10.19 -1.26 -11.91
CA ARG A 75 -11.54 -1.87 -12.09
C ARG A 75 -11.49 -3.37 -12.37
N ALA A 76 -10.34 -3.92 -12.74
CA ALA A 76 -10.16 -5.36 -12.88
C ALA A 76 -10.08 -6.07 -11.52
N ILE A 77 -9.78 -5.34 -10.43
CA ILE A 77 -9.73 -5.86 -9.06
C ILE A 77 -11.16 -6.06 -8.58
N ARG A 78 -11.64 -7.30 -8.62
CA ARG A 78 -13.01 -7.67 -8.25
C ARG A 78 -13.13 -9.16 -7.92
N GLY A 79 -14.21 -9.56 -7.25
CA GLY A 79 -14.56 -10.96 -7.01
C GLY A 79 -13.78 -11.63 -5.89
N HIS A 80 -13.07 -10.86 -5.07
CA HIS A 80 -12.33 -11.35 -3.92
C HIS A 80 -13.11 -11.09 -2.62
N GLU A 81 -13.12 -12.09 -1.73
CA GLU A 81 -13.66 -11.93 -0.38
C GLU A 81 -12.75 -11.02 0.46
N ILE A 82 -13.32 -10.41 1.50
CA ILE A 82 -12.56 -9.52 2.41
C ILE A 82 -11.28 -10.16 2.95
N GLN A 83 -11.31 -11.48 3.20
CA GLN A 83 -10.18 -12.22 3.74
C GLN A 83 -8.94 -12.18 2.84
N TYR A 84 -9.11 -12.11 1.51
CA TYR A 84 -8.02 -11.95 0.56
C TYR A 84 -7.26 -10.64 0.81
N TYR A 85 -7.99 -9.52 0.88
CA TYR A 85 -7.39 -8.20 1.10
C TYR A 85 -6.76 -8.08 2.49
N VAL A 86 -7.41 -8.64 3.53
CA VAL A 86 -6.87 -8.66 4.89
C VAL A 86 -5.54 -9.41 4.94
N GLN A 87 -5.45 -10.59 4.32
CA GLN A 87 -4.20 -11.36 4.26
C GLN A 87 -3.11 -10.63 3.46
N LEU A 88 -3.48 -9.96 2.36
CA LEU A 88 -2.55 -9.17 1.57
C LEU A 88 -1.97 -8.02 2.39
N LEU A 89 -2.83 -7.21 3.02
CA LEU A 89 -2.43 -6.11 3.89
C LEU A 89 -1.57 -6.60 5.07
N GLN A 90 -1.94 -7.71 5.70
CA GLN A 90 -1.19 -8.30 6.80
C GLN A 90 0.20 -8.75 6.36
N SER A 91 0.31 -9.50 5.27
CA SER A 91 1.60 -10.03 4.80
C SER A 91 2.59 -8.93 4.43
N VAL A 92 2.11 -7.86 3.77
CA VAL A 92 2.94 -6.68 3.49
C VAL A 92 3.34 -6.00 4.80
N ARG A 93 2.41 -5.78 5.75
CA ARG A 93 2.75 -5.12 7.03
C ARG A 93 3.76 -5.89 7.86
N GLU A 94 3.64 -7.21 7.93
CA GLU A 94 4.59 -8.06 8.68
C GLU A 94 6.02 -7.88 8.16
N GLU A 95 6.19 -7.78 6.83
CA GLU A 95 7.48 -7.46 6.22
C GLU A 95 7.97 -6.05 6.62
N SER A 96 7.12 -5.04 6.54
CA SER A 96 7.46 -3.67 6.95
C SER A 96 7.93 -3.60 8.41
N LEU A 97 7.16 -4.18 9.33
CA LEU A 97 7.47 -4.15 10.77
C LEU A 97 8.77 -4.88 11.08
N LYS A 98 9.01 -6.02 10.42
CA LYS A 98 10.25 -6.77 10.58
C LYS A 98 11.46 -5.89 10.25
N TYR A 99 11.50 -5.30 9.05
CA TYR A 99 12.63 -4.46 8.65
C TYR A 99 12.73 -3.18 9.46
N LEU A 100 11.62 -2.49 9.74
CA LEU A 100 11.62 -1.27 10.56
C LEU A 100 12.14 -1.53 11.98
N SER A 101 11.90 -2.71 12.55
CA SER A 101 12.42 -3.08 13.88
C SER A 101 13.95 -3.19 13.93
N GLU A 102 14.60 -3.34 12.78
CA GLU A 102 16.06 -3.43 12.65
C GLU A 102 16.71 -2.06 12.39
N GLN A 103 15.93 -1.00 12.15
CA GLN A 103 16.43 0.33 11.84
C GLN A 103 16.44 1.26 13.06
N GLY A 104 17.40 2.19 13.07
CA GLY A 104 17.48 3.27 14.07
C GLY A 104 17.20 4.65 13.46
N ASP A 105 17.18 5.68 14.32
CA ASP A 105 16.85 7.06 13.93
C ASP A 105 17.81 7.65 12.89
N GLU A 106 19.09 7.26 12.91
CA GLU A 106 20.06 7.70 11.89
C GLU A 106 19.67 7.22 10.49
N TRP A 107 19.19 5.98 10.36
CA TRP A 107 18.66 5.47 9.11
C TRP A 107 17.38 6.20 8.72
N LEU A 108 16.50 6.46 9.69
CA LEU A 108 15.23 7.15 9.47
C LEU A 108 15.44 8.57 8.91
N MET A 109 16.50 9.24 9.35
CA MET A 109 16.90 10.57 8.88
C MET A 109 17.83 10.56 7.66
N SER A 110 18.28 9.40 7.20
CA SER A 110 19.16 9.31 6.03
C SER A 110 18.45 9.77 4.76
N GLU A 111 19.17 10.53 3.93
CA GLU A 111 18.66 11.10 2.69
C GLU A 111 19.06 10.30 1.46
N ARG A 112 18.16 10.23 0.48
CA ARG A 112 18.42 9.78 -0.89
C ARG A 112 17.81 10.76 -1.88
N LYS A 113 18.07 10.53 -3.16
CA LYS A 113 17.57 11.38 -4.25
C LYS A 113 16.81 10.54 -5.26
N TRP A 114 15.65 11.03 -5.66
CA TRP A 114 14.96 10.54 -6.84
C TRP A 114 15.75 10.85 -8.11
N PRO A 115 15.50 10.15 -9.23
CA PRO A 115 16.16 10.42 -10.51
C PRO A 115 16.00 11.86 -11.02
N ASN A 116 14.91 12.54 -10.63
CA ASN A 116 14.66 13.95 -10.95
C ASN A 116 15.42 14.94 -10.03
N GLY A 117 16.25 14.44 -9.10
CA GLY A 117 17.06 15.24 -8.18
C GLY A 117 16.37 15.67 -6.89
N VAL A 118 15.08 15.37 -6.71
CA VAL A 118 14.35 15.67 -5.46
C VAL A 118 14.88 14.80 -4.32
N VAL A 119 15.24 15.46 -3.21
CA VAL A 119 15.72 14.79 -1.99
C VAL A 119 14.53 14.27 -1.19
N TYR A 120 14.69 13.09 -0.61
CA TYR A 120 13.76 12.52 0.37
C TYR A 120 14.56 11.82 1.47
N ASN A 121 13.95 11.63 2.64
CA ASN A 121 14.48 10.76 3.69
C ASN A 121 13.54 9.59 3.98
N GLN A 122 14.02 8.61 4.74
CA GLN A 122 13.22 7.41 5.06
C GLN A 122 12.00 7.75 5.92
N HIS A 123 12.12 8.73 6.81
CA HIS A 123 11.00 9.23 7.61
C HIS A 123 9.83 9.69 6.73
N TYR A 124 10.11 10.48 5.70
CA TYR A 124 9.11 10.97 4.76
C TYR A 124 8.44 9.82 4.00
N LEU A 125 9.21 8.82 3.53
CA LEU A 125 8.64 7.67 2.84
C LEU A 125 7.63 6.91 3.71
N TRP A 126 8.00 6.60 4.96
CA TRP A 126 7.11 5.86 5.87
C TRP A 126 5.96 6.70 6.41
N PHE A 127 6.15 8.02 6.50
CA PHE A 127 5.04 8.95 6.73
C PHE A 127 4.06 8.95 5.56
N HIS A 128 4.53 8.95 4.31
CA HIS A 128 3.66 8.90 3.15
C HIS A 128 2.87 7.59 3.08
N VAL A 129 3.48 6.43 3.36
CA VAL A 129 2.74 5.15 3.46
C VAL A 129 1.58 5.24 4.46
N LEU A 130 1.82 5.86 5.62
CA LEU A 130 0.81 6.07 6.64
C LEU A 130 -0.30 7.02 6.16
N GLU A 131 0.09 8.14 5.56
CA GLU A 131 -0.82 9.19 5.11
C GLU A 131 -1.69 8.73 3.94
N ASP A 132 -1.11 8.00 3.00
CA ASP A 132 -1.81 7.43 1.85
C ASP A 132 -2.87 6.41 2.29
N GLU A 133 -2.57 5.56 3.27
CA GLU A 133 -3.58 4.64 3.84
C GLU A 133 -4.73 5.38 4.55
N ILE A 134 -4.47 6.56 5.15
CA ILE A 134 -5.53 7.36 5.79
C ILE A 134 -6.39 8.08 4.74
N SER A 135 -5.80 8.42 3.60
CA SER A 135 -6.47 9.16 2.51
C SER A 135 -7.47 8.28 1.73
N HIS A 136 -7.22 6.96 1.69
CA HIS A 136 -7.99 5.97 0.93
C HIS A 136 -9.02 5.23 1.80
#